data_AF-A0A416SRU5-F1
#
_entry.id   AF-A0A416SRU5-F1
#
_cell.length_a   1.000
_cell.length_b   1.000
_cell.length_c   1.000
_cell.angle_alpha   90.00
_cell.angle_beta   90.00
_cell.angle_gamma   90.00
#
_symmetry.space_group_name_H-M   'P 1'
#
loop_
_entity.id
_entity.type
_entity.pdbx_description
1 polymer ?
#
loop_
_entity_poly.entity_id
_entity_poly.type
_entity_poly.pdbx_seq_one_letter_code
_entity_poly.pdbx_strand_id
1 'polypeptide(L)'
;MKTRFRKYSKILFGVIMMLYFVAVSNNVYADDVQFTQKTYKILFVGNSHTYYNDMPKMFKGLCDADKINCEVTSITSPGYKLSQFADKTNMYGSQVYQALTNNTWDYVVLQENRAVLVEKEEEAEAAVNTLYTLIHNAGAKMVIYATQPNNIGSTFKVDSLSLFLSDFQIEQILTRNNFKIADEYDGLVAASGTNFMRVMQDYPKITMYKTDNLHPSVTGSYLAACTIYNTIFDRSPYGNKYLPNSEYDKDNLISKVSMKNALIMQKIADSRLKVDSYYTTVSKGQNSKLTATFTSTQTDESETTEDTTKKTKDETKTSDEKETTVTDNKDTISTYTNKIMWDAVDANSISINRITGEFTALKAGKYQVMSTTDSGLICYSTIDVKQPSTAFNINESKILKVVKGYVGKYTTTIAPDDTTDTITWKSNYPDIVSVDAQGNIQAKKVGIAKITAVTTSGIKSERYVRVKLKTPSNVKLTKKVRKVKKKKVYRVNVKWSKNKNATKYYVFRKKEGKKVFKRVATTTQAKYIDKNIKKNKTYSYKIQAIYSNSKLNSDKTAEYNIKVK
;
A
#
# COMPACT_ATOMS: atom_id res chain seq x y z
N MET A 1 0.72 0.85 57.25
CA MET A 1 1.83 1.07 56.29
C MET A 1 1.82 -0.09 55.30
N LYS A 2 1.77 0.14 53.98
CA LYS A 2 1.67 -0.86 52.86
C LYS A 2 0.36 -1.71 52.87
N THR A 3 -0.49 -1.85 51.84
CA THR A 3 -0.39 -2.21 50.38
C THR A 3 0.08 -3.65 50.12
N ARG A 4 -0.49 -4.45 49.19
CA ARG A 4 -1.72 -4.43 48.34
C ARG A 4 -1.87 -5.82 47.67
N PHE A 5 -3.11 -6.26 47.38
CA PHE A 5 -3.60 -7.07 46.21
C PHE A 5 -2.76 -8.25 45.64
N ARG A 6 -3.32 -9.48 45.56
CA ARG A 6 -3.98 -10.13 44.38
C ARG A 6 -3.07 -10.25 43.14
N LYS A 7 -2.98 -11.34 42.38
CA LYS A 7 -3.93 -12.41 41.93
C LYS A 7 -3.06 -13.67 41.61
N TYR A 8 -3.50 -14.84 41.12
CA TYR A 8 -4.72 -15.38 40.50
C TYR A 8 -4.91 -16.86 40.95
N SER A 9 -5.94 -17.56 40.45
CA SER A 9 -6.00 -19.04 40.35
C SER A 9 -6.69 -19.44 39.04
N LYS A 10 -6.48 -20.69 38.59
CA LYS A 10 -7.55 -21.69 38.29
C LYS A 10 -6.96 -22.93 37.60
N ILE A 11 -7.29 -24.12 38.12
CA ILE A 11 -7.31 -25.38 37.39
C ILE A 11 -8.73 -25.96 37.50
N LEU A 12 -9.09 -26.73 36.47
CA LEU A 12 -10.40 -27.24 36.09
C LEU A 12 -10.74 -28.57 36.80
N PHE A 13 -12.00 -28.78 37.20
CA PHE A 13 -12.77 -30.03 37.02
C PHE A 13 -14.21 -29.85 37.58
N GLY A 14 -15.18 -30.68 37.18
CA GLY A 14 -16.55 -30.69 37.72
C GLY A 14 -17.60 -30.70 36.63
N VAL A 15 -18.71 -31.40 36.90
CA VAL A 15 -19.48 -32.18 35.89
C VAL A 15 -20.90 -32.45 36.43
N ILE A 16 -21.90 -32.56 35.54
CA ILE A 16 -23.30 -33.04 35.76
C ILE A 16 -24.19 -32.22 36.72
N MET A 17 -25.29 -31.69 36.17
CA MET A 17 -26.63 -31.93 36.75
C MET A 17 -27.68 -32.04 35.64
N MET A 18 -28.60 -33.00 35.77
CA MET A 18 -29.50 -33.46 34.72
C MET A 18 -30.97 -33.29 35.15
N LEU A 19 -31.81 -32.88 34.21
CA LEU A 19 -33.29 -32.99 34.22
C LEU A 19 -34.07 -32.55 35.47
N TYR A 20 -34.68 -31.37 35.38
CA TYR A 20 -36.06 -31.13 35.85
C TYR A 20 -36.64 -29.91 35.11
N PHE A 21 -37.50 -30.12 34.10
CA PHE A 21 -38.50 -29.11 33.73
C PHE A 21 -39.75 -29.81 33.20
N VAL A 22 -40.89 -29.44 33.80
CA VAL A 22 -42.21 -30.00 33.53
C VAL A 22 -42.74 -29.45 32.21
N ALA A 23 -43.44 -30.28 31.44
CA ALA A 23 -44.12 -29.86 30.23
C ALA A 23 -45.21 -28.83 30.54
N VAL A 24 -45.05 -27.61 30.01
CA VAL A 24 -46.13 -26.64 29.85
C VAL A 24 -46.26 -26.37 28.36
N SER A 25 -47.32 -26.89 27.76
CA SER A 25 -47.64 -26.74 26.34
C SER A 25 -48.13 -25.32 26.06
N ASN A 26 -47.19 -24.41 25.77
CA ASN A 26 -47.49 -23.16 25.11
C ASN A 26 -47.17 -23.30 23.62
N ASN A 27 -48.19 -23.22 22.77
CA ASN A 27 -48.04 -22.99 21.34
C ASN A 27 -47.50 -21.57 21.12
N VAL A 28 -46.18 -21.41 21.29
CA VAL A 28 -45.46 -20.28 20.71
C VAL A 28 -45.29 -20.64 19.24
N TYR A 29 -46.01 -19.95 18.36
CA TYR A 29 -45.69 -19.96 16.93
C TYR A 29 -44.22 -19.58 16.80
N ALA A 30 -43.42 -20.45 16.17
CA ALA A 30 -42.11 -20.06 15.72
C ALA A 30 -42.32 -18.99 14.63
N ASP A 31 -42.06 -17.73 14.96
CA ASP A 31 -41.92 -16.70 13.93
C ASP A 31 -40.84 -17.18 12.96
N ASP A 32 -41.21 -17.36 11.69
CA ASP A 32 -40.28 -17.75 10.64
C ASP A 32 -39.19 -16.68 10.51
N VAL A 33 -38.04 -16.93 11.13
CA VAL A 33 -36.84 -16.12 10.97
C VAL A 33 -36.38 -16.30 9.53
N GLN A 34 -36.85 -15.42 8.64
CA GLN A 34 -36.34 -15.31 7.29
C GLN A 34 -34.86 -14.93 7.35
N PHE A 35 -33.99 -15.93 7.29
CA PHE A 35 -32.59 -15.75 6.97
C PHE A 35 -32.48 -15.21 5.54
N THR A 36 -32.51 -13.88 5.40
CA THR A 36 -32.22 -13.21 4.14
C THR A 36 -30.81 -13.58 3.72
N GLN A 37 -30.69 -14.41 2.68
CA GLN A 37 -29.40 -14.89 2.21
C GLN A 37 -28.52 -13.71 1.79
N LYS A 38 -27.28 -13.67 2.28
CA LYS A 38 -26.34 -12.60 1.92
C LYS A 38 -26.17 -12.57 0.40
N THR A 39 -26.31 -11.36 -0.16
CA THR A 39 -26.01 -11.09 -1.56
C THR A 39 -24.60 -10.51 -1.64
N TYR A 40 -23.73 -11.11 -2.44
CA TYR A 40 -22.35 -10.69 -2.63
C TYR A 40 -22.23 -9.77 -3.85
N LYS A 41 -21.79 -8.53 -3.66
CA LYS A 41 -21.57 -7.58 -4.77
C LYS A 41 -20.14 -7.66 -5.26
N ILE A 42 -19.95 -7.99 -6.53
CA ILE A 42 -18.64 -8.31 -7.11
C ILE A 42 -18.42 -7.49 -8.38
N LEU A 43 -17.37 -6.67 -8.37
CA LEU A 43 -16.98 -5.82 -9.50
C LEU A 43 -15.72 -6.38 -10.19
N PHE A 44 -15.81 -6.66 -11.48
CA PHE A 44 -14.68 -7.02 -12.33
C PHE A 44 -14.16 -5.78 -13.07
N VAL A 45 -12.86 -5.48 -12.98
CA VAL A 45 -12.20 -4.38 -13.69
C VAL A 45 -11.03 -4.95 -14.49
N GLY A 46 -11.03 -4.76 -15.81
CA GLY A 46 -10.03 -5.42 -16.66
C GLY A 46 -10.21 -5.21 -18.16
N ASN A 47 -9.65 -6.13 -18.96
CA ASN A 47 -9.65 -6.06 -20.41
C ASN A 47 -10.17 -7.36 -21.05
N SER A 48 -9.64 -7.72 -22.23
CA SER A 48 -10.10 -8.86 -23.03
C SER A 48 -9.99 -10.21 -22.31
N HIS A 49 -9.02 -10.38 -21.41
CA HIS A 49 -8.90 -11.59 -20.60
C HIS A 49 -10.02 -11.72 -19.54
N THR A 50 -10.71 -10.61 -19.24
CA THR A 50 -11.90 -10.59 -18.38
C THR A 50 -13.18 -10.75 -19.21
N TYR A 51 -13.40 -9.96 -20.27
CA TYR A 51 -14.69 -9.99 -20.98
C TYR A 51 -14.84 -11.12 -22.03
N TYR A 52 -13.77 -11.75 -22.52
CA TYR A 52 -13.92 -12.80 -23.53
C TYR A 52 -14.70 -14.01 -22.98
N ASN A 53 -15.62 -14.49 -23.82
CA ASN A 53 -16.57 -15.56 -23.52
C ASN A 53 -17.53 -15.25 -22.34
N ASP A 54 -17.62 -13.98 -21.91
CA ASP A 54 -18.44 -13.54 -20.77
C ASP A 54 -18.08 -14.28 -19.45
N MET A 55 -16.79 -14.37 -19.16
CA MET A 55 -16.25 -15.03 -17.96
C MET A 55 -16.90 -14.54 -16.62
N PRO A 56 -17.23 -13.25 -16.41
CA PRO A 56 -17.96 -12.81 -15.22
C PRO A 56 -19.35 -13.46 -15.08
N LYS A 57 -20.05 -13.74 -16.19
CA LYS A 57 -21.29 -14.55 -16.14
C LYS A 57 -21.01 -16.02 -15.91
N MET A 58 -19.93 -16.59 -16.43
CA MET A 58 -19.53 -17.97 -16.07
C MET A 58 -19.29 -18.10 -14.56
N PHE A 59 -18.64 -17.10 -13.95
CA PHE A 59 -18.49 -17.01 -12.50
C PHE A 59 -19.85 -16.91 -11.78
N LYS A 60 -20.79 -16.10 -12.29
CA LYS A 60 -22.17 -16.04 -11.76
C LYS A 60 -22.89 -17.38 -11.86
N GLY A 61 -22.70 -18.14 -12.94
CA GLY A 61 -23.25 -19.48 -13.12
C GLY A 61 -22.77 -20.47 -12.04
N LEU A 62 -21.46 -20.48 -11.74
CA LEU A 62 -20.89 -21.25 -10.62
C LEU A 62 -21.54 -20.87 -9.28
N CYS A 63 -21.75 -19.57 -9.04
CA CYS A 63 -22.42 -19.08 -7.83
C CYS A 63 -23.87 -19.60 -7.75
N ASP A 64 -24.63 -19.51 -8.84
CA ASP A 64 -26.03 -19.95 -8.89
C ASP A 64 -26.18 -21.45 -8.64
N ALA A 65 -25.30 -22.28 -9.22
CA ALA A 65 -25.27 -23.72 -9.02
C ALA A 65 -25.05 -24.13 -7.56
N ASP A 66 -24.23 -23.36 -6.84
CA ASP A 66 -23.96 -23.54 -5.41
C ASP A 66 -24.88 -22.70 -4.50
N LYS A 67 -25.93 -22.10 -5.08
CA LYS A 67 -26.94 -21.26 -4.43
C LYS A 67 -26.36 -20.03 -3.71
N ILE A 68 -25.24 -19.49 -4.16
CA ILE A 68 -24.65 -18.25 -3.64
C ILE A 68 -25.22 -17.06 -4.42
N ASN A 69 -25.95 -16.18 -3.74
CA ASN A 69 -26.52 -15.01 -4.43
C ASN A 69 -25.43 -13.95 -4.69
N CYS A 70 -25.16 -13.66 -5.96
CA CYS A 70 -24.12 -12.74 -6.39
C CYS A 70 -24.67 -11.67 -7.35
N GLU A 71 -24.35 -10.40 -7.11
CA GLU A 71 -24.51 -9.33 -8.08
C GLU A 71 -23.16 -9.08 -8.76
N VAL A 72 -23.03 -9.50 -10.02
CA VAL A 72 -21.79 -9.36 -10.80
C VAL A 72 -21.90 -8.17 -11.74
N THR A 73 -20.95 -7.25 -11.65
CA THR A 73 -20.78 -6.11 -12.56
C THR A 73 -19.39 -6.14 -13.18
N SER A 74 -19.25 -5.70 -14.42
CA SER A 74 -17.95 -5.59 -15.10
C SER A 74 -17.75 -4.21 -15.74
N ILE A 75 -16.58 -3.61 -15.50
CA ILE A 75 -16.11 -2.39 -16.17
C ILE A 75 -14.84 -2.77 -16.92
N THR A 76 -14.99 -3.12 -18.19
CA THR A 76 -13.90 -3.68 -19.00
C THR A 76 -13.76 -3.01 -20.35
N SER A 77 -12.54 -2.92 -20.87
CA SER A 77 -12.27 -2.30 -22.17
C SER A 77 -11.07 -2.97 -22.90
N PRO A 78 -11.08 -3.12 -24.24
CA PRO A 78 -10.02 -3.81 -24.98
C PRO A 78 -8.63 -3.24 -24.71
N GLY A 79 -7.68 -4.10 -24.33
CA GLY A 79 -6.27 -3.74 -24.08
C GLY A 79 -6.00 -2.81 -22.89
N TYR A 80 -7.03 -2.38 -22.14
CA TYR A 80 -6.88 -1.42 -21.04
C TYR A 80 -5.95 -1.92 -19.93
N LYS A 81 -5.27 -0.96 -19.30
CA LYS A 81 -4.38 -1.13 -18.16
C LYS A 81 -5.01 -0.63 -16.86
N LEU A 82 -4.59 -1.12 -15.70
CA LEU A 82 -5.05 -0.58 -14.42
C LEU A 82 -4.66 0.89 -14.24
N SER A 83 -3.55 1.35 -14.83
CA SER A 83 -3.16 2.77 -14.81
C SER A 83 -4.21 3.69 -15.48
N GLN A 84 -4.98 3.18 -16.45
CA GLN A 84 -6.08 3.90 -17.08
C GLN A 84 -7.39 3.82 -16.27
N PHE A 85 -7.61 2.73 -15.52
CA PHE A 85 -8.74 2.62 -14.59
C PHE A 85 -8.52 3.42 -13.30
N ALA A 86 -7.28 3.64 -12.89
CA ALA A 86 -6.90 4.47 -11.75
C ALA A 86 -7.06 5.98 -12.02
N ASP A 87 -7.00 6.40 -13.29
CA ASP A 87 -7.20 7.79 -13.69
C ASP A 87 -8.69 8.14 -13.79
N LYS A 88 -9.22 8.87 -12.80
CA LYS A 88 -10.60 9.35 -12.79
C LYS A 88 -10.97 10.31 -13.94
N THR A 89 -10.00 10.80 -14.72
CA THR A 89 -10.25 11.62 -15.93
C THR A 89 -10.36 10.79 -17.20
N ASN A 90 -9.92 9.53 -17.17
CA ASN A 90 -10.17 8.55 -18.22
C ASN A 90 -11.66 8.16 -18.27
N MET A 91 -12.17 7.83 -19.47
CA MET A 91 -13.55 7.40 -19.67
C MET A 91 -13.96 6.25 -18.75
N TYR A 92 -13.22 5.14 -18.73
CA TYR A 92 -13.54 3.98 -17.89
C TYR A 92 -13.01 4.13 -16.46
N GLY A 93 -11.89 4.85 -16.25
CA GLY A 93 -11.42 5.16 -14.90
C GLY A 93 -12.41 6.04 -14.12
N SER A 94 -13.14 6.94 -14.80
CA SER A 94 -14.25 7.68 -14.19
C SER A 94 -15.41 6.77 -13.76
N GLN A 95 -15.69 5.70 -14.52
CA GLN A 95 -16.72 4.71 -14.17
C GLN A 95 -16.30 3.87 -12.96
N VAL A 96 -15.04 3.40 -12.92
CA VAL A 96 -14.50 2.68 -11.74
C VAL A 96 -14.53 3.57 -10.51
N TYR A 97 -14.11 4.83 -10.65
CA TYR A 97 -14.19 5.81 -9.56
C TYR A 97 -15.63 5.96 -9.05
N GLN A 98 -16.61 6.18 -9.93
CA GLN A 98 -18.03 6.29 -9.55
C GLN A 98 -18.57 5.00 -8.91
N ALA A 99 -18.23 3.83 -9.46
CA ALA A 99 -18.67 2.54 -8.95
C ALA A 99 -18.19 2.30 -7.52
N LEU A 100 -16.93 2.65 -7.21
CA LEU A 100 -16.30 2.47 -5.90
C LEU A 100 -16.62 3.60 -4.90
N THR A 101 -17.00 4.81 -5.35
CA THR A 101 -17.39 5.88 -4.41
C THR A 101 -18.88 5.88 -4.06
N ASN A 102 -19.74 5.39 -4.95
CA ASN A 102 -21.19 5.49 -4.80
C ASN A 102 -21.86 4.19 -4.35
N ASN A 103 -21.13 3.07 -4.30
CA ASN A 103 -21.65 1.75 -3.94
C ASN A 103 -20.67 1.03 -3.02
N THR A 104 -21.19 0.09 -2.23
CA THR A 104 -20.39 -0.87 -1.47
C THR A 104 -20.21 -2.15 -2.29
N TRP A 105 -19.04 -2.79 -2.17
CA TRP A 105 -18.72 -4.05 -2.82
C TRP A 105 -18.18 -5.03 -1.78
N ASP A 106 -18.40 -6.34 -1.98
CA ASP A 106 -17.75 -7.37 -1.17
C ASP A 106 -16.37 -7.69 -1.74
N TYR A 107 -16.27 -7.78 -3.07
CA TYR A 107 -15.03 -8.08 -3.78
C TYR A 107 -14.87 -7.20 -5.02
N VAL A 108 -13.62 -6.80 -5.30
CA VAL A 108 -13.25 -6.13 -6.54
C VAL A 108 -12.11 -6.92 -7.19
N VAL A 109 -12.40 -7.52 -8.34
CA VAL A 109 -11.48 -8.32 -9.14
C VAL A 109 -10.75 -7.40 -10.12
N LEU A 110 -9.45 -7.21 -9.93
CA LEU A 110 -8.59 -6.42 -10.81
C LEU A 110 -7.78 -7.31 -11.74
N GLN A 111 -7.78 -6.99 -13.03
CA GLN A 111 -6.97 -7.67 -14.04
C GLN A 111 -6.10 -6.66 -14.80
N GLU A 112 -4.79 -6.77 -14.63
CA GLU A 112 -3.81 -5.93 -15.34
C GLU A 112 -3.51 -6.47 -16.75
N ASN A 113 -3.10 -5.57 -17.64
CA ASN A 113 -2.51 -5.88 -18.91
C ASN A 113 -1.14 -6.57 -18.69
N ARG A 114 -1.04 -7.82 -19.14
CA ARG A 114 0.16 -8.68 -19.11
C ARG A 114 1.47 -7.97 -19.49
N ALA A 115 1.46 -7.06 -20.46
CA ALA A 115 2.67 -6.34 -20.86
C ALA A 115 3.15 -5.37 -19.78
N VAL A 116 2.23 -4.74 -19.02
CA VAL A 116 2.60 -3.85 -17.90
C VAL A 116 3.28 -4.65 -16.78
N LEU A 117 2.74 -5.83 -16.44
CA LEU A 117 3.34 -6.69 -15.40
C LEU A 117 4.76 -7.17 -15.74
N VAL A 118 5.12 -7.28 -17.02
CA VAL A 118 6.46 -7.74 -17.45
C VAL A 118 7.41 -6.58 -17.78
N GLU A 119 6.91 -5.52 -18.43
CA GLU A 119 7.72 -4.39 -18.92
C GLU A 119 7.83 -3.24 -17.91
N LYS A 120 6.86 -3.12 -17.00
CA LYS A 120 6.64 -1.91 -16.17
C LYS A 120 5.96 -2.22 -14.84
N GLU A 121 6.57 -3.09 -14.06
CA GLU A 121 6.09 -3.53 -12.73
C GLU A 121 5.64 -2.34 -11.84
N GLU A 122 6.44 -1.27 -11.79
CA GLU A 122 6.12 -0.04 -11.03
C GLU A 122 4.85 0.71 -11.53
N GLU A 123 4.51 0.64 -12.83
CA GLU A 123 3.28 1.26 -13.38
C GLU A 123 2.04 0.50 -12.88
N ALA A 124 2.12 -0.84 -12.75
CA ALA A 124 1.06 -1.68 -12.19
C ALA A 124 0.91 -1.46 -10.67
N GLU A 125 2.01 -1.42 -9.92
CA GLU A 125 2.00 -1.15 -8.47
C GLU A 125 1.37 0.21 -8.14
N ALA A 126 1.75 1.27 -8.86
CA ALA A 126 1.20 2.61 -8.66
C ALA A 126 -0.31 2.70 -8.99
N ALA A 127 -0.74 1.97 -10.03
CA ALA A 127 -2.15 1.86 -10.39
C ALA A 127 -2.95 1.14 -9.31
N VAL A 128 -2.46 -0.01 -8.82
CA VAL A 128 -3.14 -0.79 -7.78
C VAL A 128 -3.17 -0.06 -6.44
N ASN A 129 -2.10 0.66 -6.05
CA ASN A 129 -2.13 1.54 -4.87
C ASN A 129 -3.29 2.55 -4.89
N THR A 130 -3.49 3.17 -6.07
CA THR A 130 -4.56 4.16 -6.29
C THR A 130 -5.94 3.51 -6.23
N LEU A 131 -6.11 2.35 -6.88
CA LEU A 131 -7.37 1.60 -6.88
C LEU A 131 -7.69 1.00 -5.50
N TYR A 132 -6.71 0.41 -4.80
CA TYR A 132 -6.88 -0.19 -3.48
C TYR A 132 -7.47 0.80 -2.47
N THR A 133 -7.01 2.05 -2.49
CA THR A 133 -7.59 3.10 -1.63
C THR A 133 -9.10 3.28 -1.87
N LEU A 134 -9.56 3.17 -3.12
CA LEU A 134 -10.99 3.25 -3.45
C LEU A 134 -11.74 1.96 -3.06
N ILE A 135 -11.15 0.79 -3.35
CA ILE A 135 -11.69 -0.55 -3.05
C ILE A 135 -11.90 -0.73 -1.54
N HIS A 136 -10.89 -0.37 -0.74
CA HIS A 136 -10.93 -0.42 0.72
C HIS A 136 -12.01 0.51 1.28
N ASN A 137 -12.12 1.73 0.77
CA ASN A 137 -13.18 2.68 1.17
C ASN A 137 -14.59 2.21 0.76
N ALA A 138 -14.71 1.39 -0.30
CA ALA A 138 -15.96 0.75 -0.70
C ALA A 138 -16.33 -0.49 0.14
N GLY A 139 -15.49 -0.87 1.12
CA GLY A 139 -15.69 -2.01 2.02
C GLY A 139 -15.27 -3.37 1.45
N ALA A 140 -14.57 -3.39 0.31
CA ALA A 140 -14.32 -4.60 -0.47
C ALA A 140 -12.95 -5.24 -0.25
N LYS A 141 -12.87 -6.56 -0.40
CA LYS A 141 -11.61 -7.31 -0.52
C LYS A 141 -11.11 -7.21 -1.97
N MET A 142 -9.86 -6.83 -2.16
CA MET A 142 -9.22 -6.83 -3.48
C MET A 142 -8.86 -8.26 -3.89
N VAL A 143 -9.14 -8.61 -5.15
CA VAL A 143 -8.72 -9.87 -5.77
C VAL A 143 -7.94 -9.54 -7.04
N ILE A 144 -6.70 -10.00 -7.14
CA ILE A 144 -5.91 -9.92 -8.36
C ILE A 144 -6.21 -11.15 -9.22
N TYR A 145 -6.77 -10.95 -10.41
CA TYR A 145 -6.92 -11.99 -11.42
C TYR A 145 -5.62 -12.13 -12.21
N ALA A 146 -4.78 -13.08 -11.78
CA ALA A 146 -3.53 -13.41 -12.44
C ALA A 146 -3.82 -14.26 -13.69
N THR A 147 -3.87 -13.58 -14.84
CA THR A 147 -4.14 -14.15 -16.16
C THR A 147 -3.01 -15.04 -16.66
N GLN A 148 -3.33 -15.92 -17.59
CA GLN A 148 -2.40 -16.82 -18.28
C GLN A 148 -1.33 -16.10 -19.14
N PRO A 149 -0.18 -16.75 -19.43
CA PRO A 149 0.84 -16.25 -20.34
C PRO A 149 0.38 -16.29 -21.82
N ASN A 150 1.30 -16.03 -22.75
CA ASN A 150 1.11 -16.40 -24.15
C ASN A 150 1.36 -17.90 -24.33
N ASN A 151 0.54 -18.58 -25.14
CA ASN A 151 0.61 -20.03 -25.38
C ASN A 151 1.98 -20.54 -25.90
N ILE A 152 2.73 -19.69 -26.60
CA ILE A 152 3.99 -20.03 -27.26
C ILE A 152 5.12 -19.06 -26.88
N GLY A 153 5.00 -18.36 -25.74
CA GLY A 153 5.88 -17.25 -25.39
C GLY A 153 5.58 -15.96 -26.15
N SER A 154 6.35 -14.90 -25.87
CA SER A 154 6.22 -13.59 -26.49
C SER A 154 7.47 -12.73 -26.31
N THR A 155 7.63 -11.72 -27.16
CA THR A 155 8.67 -10.69 -27.01
C THR A 155 8.13 -9.49 -26.24
N PHE A 156 8.89 -9.04 -25.25
CA PHE A 156 8.62 -7.87 -24.41
C PHE A 156 9.76 -6.85 -24.49
N LYS A 157 9.48 -5.59 -24.14
CA LYS A 157 10.45 -4.49 -24.12
C LYS A 157 10.69 -4.01 -22.69
N VAL A 158 11.82 -4.42 -22.10
CA VAL A 158 12.27 -4.01 -20.76
C VAL A 158 13.49 -3.12 -20.93
N ASP A 159 13.48 -1.90 -20.39
CA ASP A 159 14.59 -0.93 -20.46
C ASP A 159 15.20 -0.74 -21.87
N SER A 160 14.35 -0.69 -22.89
CA SER A 160 14.69 -0.64 -24.33
C SER A 160 15.28 -1.93 -24.93
N LEU A 161 15.55 -2.96 -24.14
CA LEU A 161 15.94 -4.29 -24.61
C LEU A 161 14.70 -5.09 -25.01
N SER A 162 14.72 -5.73 -26.18
CA SER A 162 13.68 -6.67 -26.60
C SER A 162 14.07 -8.09 -26.21
N LEU A 163 13.27 -8.72 -25.35
CA LEU A 163 13.51 -10.07 -24.81
C LEU A 163 12.37 -11.00 -25.23
N PHE A 164 12.70 -12.11 -25.88
CA PHE A 164 11.75 -13.22 -26.02
C PHE A 164 11.74 -14.03 -24.72
N LEU A 165 10.54 -14.29 -24.20
CA LEU A 165 10.30 -15.09 -23.00
C LEU A 165 9.37 -16.25 -23.36
N SER A 166 9.67 -17.45 -22.86
CA SER A 166 8.74 -18.59 -22.98
C SER A 166 7.46 -18.36 -22.19
N ASP A 167 6.41 -19.11 -22.51
CA ASP A 167 5.18 -19.24 -21.73
C ASP A 167 5.44 -19.42 -20.22
N PHE A 168 6.34 -20.33 -19.86
CA PHE A 168 6.75 -20.61 -18.48
C PHE A 168 7.48 -19.42 -17.81
N GLN A 169 8.38 -18.74 -18.53
CA GLN A 169 9.07 -17.55 -18.00
C GLN A 169 8.09 -16.39 -17.79
N ILE A 170 7.13 -16.22 -18.71
CA ILE A 170 6.07 -15.23 -18.57
C ILE A 170 5.22 -15.56 -17.34
N GLU A 171 4.73 -16.80 -17.20
CA GLU A 171 3.93 -17.23 -16.05
C GLU A 171 4.65 -16.97 -14.72
N GLN A 172 5.94 -17.31 -14.61
CA GLN A 172 6.71 -17.01 -13.40
C GLN A 172 6.73 -15.51 -13.08
N ILE A 173 6.94 -14.64 -14.07
CA ILE A 173 6.94 -13.19 -13.87
C ILE A 173 5.54 -12.68 -13.49
N LEU A 174 4.50 -13.11 -14.21
CA LEU A 174 3.12 -12.69 -13.95
C LEU A 174 2.68 -13.11 -12.55
N THR A 175 2.86 -14.37 -12.18
CA THR A 175 2.42 -14.88 -10.88
C THR A 175 3.23 -14.26 -9.76
N ARG A 176 4.57 -14.17 -9.86
CA ARG A 176 5.41 -13.42 -8.91
C ARG A 176 4.90 -12.00 -8.68
N ASN A 177 4.68 -11.25 -9.76
CA ASN A 177 4.33 -9.82 -9.69
C ASN A 177 2.88 -9.60 -9.21
N ASN A 178 1.93 -10.46 -9.60
CA ASN A 178 0.56 -10.41 -9.09
C ASN A 178 0.49 -10.71 -7.58
N PHE A 179 1.24 -11.70 -7.09
CA PHE A 179 1.38 -11.93 -5.64
C PHE A 179 2.05 -10.75 -4.94
N LYS A 180 3.17 -10.21 -5.47
CA LYS A 180 3.85 -9.04 -4.90
C LYS A 180 2.91 -7.86 -4.68
N ILE A 181 2.08 -7.59 -5.68
CA ILE A 181 1.07 -6.53 -5.68
C ILE A 181 -0.06 -6.84 -4.68
N ALA A 182 -0.52 -8.09 -4.58
CA ALA A 182 -1.57 -8.48 -3.66
C ALA A 182 -1.11 -8.45 -2.18
N ASP A 183 0.07 -8.98 -1.89
CA ASP A 183 0.64 -9.09 -0.54
C ASP A 183 0.73 -7.73 0.16
N GLU A 184 1.05 -6.66 -0.58
CA GLU A 184 1.16 -5.28 -0.08
C GLU A 184 -0.13 -4.74 0.54
N TYR A 185 -1.29 -5.28 0.13
CA TYR A 185 -2.61 -4.76 0.45
C TYR A 185 -3.54 -5.80 1.10
N ASP A 186 -3.00 -6.96 1.54
CA ASP A 186 -3.81 -8.11 1.97
C ASP A 186 -4.87 -8.45 0.89
N GLY A 187 -4.44 -8.50 -0.37
CA GLY A 187 -5.24 -8.92 -1.51
C GLY A 187 -5.24 -10.44 -1.68
N LEU A 188 -6.26 -10.97 -2.34
CA LEU A 188 -6.29 -12.38 -2.78
C LEU A 188 -5.74 -12.48 -4.21
N VAL A 189 -5.18 -13.64 -4.59
CA VAL A 189 -4.71 -13.90 -5.96
C VAL A 189 -5.45 -15.09 -6.56
N ALA A 190 -6.21 -14.85 -7.61
CA ALA A 190 -6.78 -15.92 -8.43
C ALA A 190 -5.76 -16.34 -9.50
N ALA A 191 -4.93 -17.33 -9.16
CA ALA A 191 -3.78 -17.83 -9.94
C ALA A 191 -4.20 -18.64 -11.20
N SER A 192 -5.01 -18.03 -12.07
CA SER A 192 -5.54 -18.70 -13.27
C SER A 192 -4.43 -19.08 -14.25
N GLY A 193 -3.37 -18.28 -14.39
CA GLY A 193 -2.24 -18.61 -15.27
C GLY A 193 -1.53 -19.91 -14.88
N THR A 194 -1.28 -20.09 -13.59
CA THR A 194 -0.70 -21.31 -13.03
C THR A 194 -1.60 -22.52 -13.31
N ASN A 195 -2.92 -22.34 -13.21
CA ASN A 195 -3.89 -23.37 -13.56
C ASN A 195 -3.93 -23.69 -15.07
N PHE A 196 -3.74 -22.70 -15.95
CA PHE A 196 -3.59 -22.93 -17.40
C PHE A 196 -2.36 -23.79 -17.69
N MET A 197 -1.20 -23.45 -17.11
CA MET A 197 0.05 -24.21 -17.30
C MET A 197 -0.12 -25.66 -16.84
N ARG A 198 -0.78 -25.89 -15.70
CA ARG A 198 -1.13 -27.23 -15.21
C ARG A 198 -2.01 -28.01 -16.21
N VAL A 199 -3.05 -27.40 -16.78
CA VAL A 199 -3.87 -28.08 -17.82
C VAL A 199 -3.04 -28.39 -19.07
N MET A 200 -2.19 -27.47 -19.52
CA MET A 200 -1.34 -27.69 -20.71
C MET A 200 -0.32 -28.82 -20.49
N GLN A 201 0.18 -28.97 -19.27
CA GLN A 201 1.12 -30.02 -18.87
C GLN A 201 0.42 -31.38 -18.71
N ASP A 202 -0.67 -31.45 -17.94
CA ASP A 202 -1.37 -32.70 -17.60
C ASP A 202 -2.29 -33.19 -18.73
N TYR A 203 -2.86 -32.27 -19.51
CA TYR A 203 -3.87 -32.53 -20.53
C TYR A 203 -3.57 -31.78 -21.84
N PRO A 204 -2.40 -32.00 -22.49
CA PRO A 204 -1.92 -31.21 -23.63
C PRO A 204 -2.83 -31.22 -24.88
N LYS A 205 -3.83 -32.11 -24.93
CA LYS A 205 -4.86 -32.16 -25.98
C LYS A 205 -6.00 -31.15 -25.78
N ILE A 206 -6.12 -30.52 -24.60
CA ILE A 206 -7.18 -29.54 -24.30
C ILE A 206 -6.79 -28.16 -24.85
N THR A 207 -7.62 -27.63 -25.76
CA THR A 207 -7.42 -26.30 -26.34
C THR A 207 -7.75 -25.19 -25.33
N MET A 208 -6.73 -24.66 -24.65
CA MET A 208 -6.86 -23.60 -23.65
C MET A 208 -6.88 -22.17 -24.21
N TYR A 209 -6.34 -21.97 -25.42
CA TYR A 209 -6.26 -20.67 -26.10
C TYR A 209 -7.11 -20.62 -27.36
N LYS A 210 -7.46 -19.41 -27.78
CA LYS A 210 -7.89 -19.14 -29.16
C LYS A 210 -6.70 -19.26 -30.11
N THR A 211 -6.99 -19.30 -31.41
CA THR A 211 -5.99 -19.33 -32.50
C THR A 211 -5.03 -18.13 -32.52
N ASP A 212 -5.32 -17.08 -31.75
CA ASP A 212 -4.43 -15.92 -31.55
C ASP A 212 -3.29 -16.17 -30.54
N ASN A 213 -3.23 -17.36 -29.89
CA ASN A 213 -2.21 -17.75 -28.91
C ASN A 213 -2.06 -16.79 -27.70
N LEU A 214 -3.10 -15.99 -27.43
CA LEU A 214 -3.12 -14.98 -26.36
C LEU A 214 -4.39 -15.08 -25.52
N HIS A 215 -5.56 -15.03 -26.17
CA HIS A 215 -6.84 -14.98 -25.48
C HIS A 215 -7.33 -16.38 -25.11
N PRO A 216 -8.08 -16.52 -24.00
CA PRO A 216 -8.56 -17.82 -23.56
C PRO A 216 -9.61 -18.38 -24.52
N SER A 217 -9.62 -19.69 -24.71
CA SER A 217 -10.75 -20.41 -25.28
C SER A 217 -11.96 -20.37 -24.32
N VAL A 218 -13.11 -20.89 -24.73
CA VAL A 218 -14.27 -21.04 -23.82
C VAL A 218 -13.88 -21.90 -22.60
N THR A 219 -13.15 -23.00 -22.82
CA THR A 219 -12.59 -23.87 -21.76
C THR A 219 -11.65 -23.09 -20.84
N GLY A 220 -10.77 -22.27 -21.40
CA GLY A 220 -9.86 -21.42 -20.63
C GLY A 220 -10.57 -20.36 -19.78
N SER A 221 -11.59 -19.69 -20.34
CA SER A 221 -12.42 -18.73 -19.60
C SER A 221 -13.19 -19.42 -18.47
N TYR A 222 -13.64 -20.65 -18.69
CA TYR A 222 -14.32 -21.45 -17.67
C TYR A 222 -13.36 -21.83 -16.52
N LEU A 223 -12.11 -22.19 -16.82
CA LEU A 223 -11.08 -22.41 -15.78
C LEU A 223 -10.79 -21.14 -14.97
N ALA A 224 -10.72 -19.98 -15.63
CA ALA A 224 -10.55 -18.70 -14.95
C ALA A 224 -11.73 -18.40 -14.00
N ALA A 225 -12.97 -18.60 -14.46
CA ALA A 225 -14.16 -18.46 -13.61
C ALA A 225 -14.12 -19.41 -12.40
N CYS A 226 -13.75 -20.68 -12.59
CA CYS A 226 -13.59 -21.65 -11.50
C CYS A 226 -12.51 -21.22 -10.50
N THR A 227 -11.38 -20.70 -10.99
CA THR A 227 -10.27 -20.23 -10.13
C THR A 227 -10.67 -19.00 -9.31
N ILE A 228 -11.36 -18.04 -9.92
CA ILE A 228 -11.83 -16.83 -9.22
C ILE A 228 -12.95 -17.17 -8.22
N TYR A 229 -13.84 -18.11 -8.56
CA TYR A 229 -14.85 -18.66 -7.65
C TYR A 229 -14.21 -19.28 -6.41
N ASN A 230 -13.25 -20.18 -6.60
CA ASN A 230 -12.51 -20.79 -5.52
C ASN A 230 -11.80 -19.75 -4.63
N THR A 231 -11.14 -18.78 -5.24
CA THR A 231 -10.42 -17.70 -4.54
C THR A 231 -11.34 -16.82 -3.70
N ILE A 232 -12.51 -16.44 -4.22
CA ILE A 232 -13.43 -15.52 -3.53
C ILE A 232 -14.13 -16.20 -2.34
N PHE A 233 -14.52 -17.47 -2.48
CA PHE A 233 -15.34 -18.17 -1.49
C PHE A 233 -14.59 -19.22 -0.64
N ASP A 234 -13.28 -19.44 -0.87
CA ASP A 234 -12.47 -20.51 -0.26
C ASP A 234 -13.16 -21.90 -0.38
N ARG A 235 -13.84 -22.12 -1.51
CA ARG A 235 -14.70 -23.28 -1.78
C ARG A 235 -14.26 -24.02 -3.03
N SER A 236 -14.13 -25.35 -2.96
CA SER A 236 -13.80 -26.15 -4.13
C SER A 236 -14.86 -25.97 -5.23
N PRO A 237 -14.48 -25.70 -6.50
CA PRO A 237 -15.40 -25.71 -7.63
C PRO A 237 -15.66 -27.14 -8.14
N TYR A 238 -14.95 -28.16 -7.63
CA TYR A 238 -15.14 -29.55 -8.03
C TYR A 238 -16.51 -30.09 -7.61
N GLY A 239 -17.27 -30.59 -8.58
CA GLY A 239 -18.64 -31.06 -8.38
C GLY A 239 -19.70 -29.95 -8.42
N ASN A 240 -19.31 -28.69 -8.71
CA ASN A 240 -20.27 -27.61 -8.94
C ASN A 240 -21.14 -27.93 -10.18
N LYS A 241 -22.44 -27.64 -10.09
CA LYS A 241 -23.43 -28.06 -11.10
C LYS A 241 -23.51 -27.17 -12.34
N TYR A 242 -22.78 -26.05 -12.39
CA TYR A 242 -22.67 -25.24 -13.60
C TYR A 242 -21.76 -25.96 -14.61
N LEU A 243 -22.41 -26.85 -15.38
CA LEU A 243 -21.80 -27.74 -16.37
C LEU A 243 -22.44 -27.51 -17.75
N PRO A 244 -21.79 -27.93 -18.85
CA PRO A 244 -22.28 -27.72 -20.21
C PRO A 244 -23.72 -28.24 -20.40
N ASN A 245 -24.62 -27.37 -20.86
CA ASN A 245 -26.05 -27.65 -21.07
C ASN A 245 -26.86 -27.94 -19.78
N SER A 246 -26.33 -27.60 -18.59
CA SER A 246 -27.10 -27.65 -17.33
C SER A 246 -28.09 -26.48 -17.23
N GLU A 247 -29.05 -26.56 -16.29
CA GLU A 247 -30.02 -25.49 -15.99
C GLU A 247 -29.38 -24.15 -15.57
N TYR A 248 -28.09 -24.18 -15.21
CA TYR A 248 -27.30 -23.00 -14.82
C TYR A 248 -26.59 -22.35 -16.03
N ASP A 249 -26.37 -23.06 -17.14
CA ASP A 249 -25.78 -22.54 -18.39
C ASP A 249 -26.83 -21.88 -19.31
N LYS A 250 -27.63 -20.98 -18.73
CA LYS A 250 -28.82 -20.37 -19.37
C LYS A 250 -28.48 -19.59 -20.65
N ASP A 251 -27.33 -18.93 -20.67
CA ASP A 251 -26.80 -18.18 -21.81
C ASP A 251 -26.00 -19.07 -22.80
N ASN A 252 -25.92 -20.39 -22.55
CA ASN A 252 -25.15 -21.37 -23.33
C ASN A 252 -23.65 -21.02 -23.47
N LEU A 253 -23.07 -20.35 -22.46
CA LEU A 253 -21.69 -19.86 -22.45
C LEU A 253 -20.68 -21.01 -22.45
N ILE A 254 -20.99 -22.12 -21.75
CA ILE A 254 -20.10 -23.29 -21.66
C ILE A 254 -20.59 -24.52 -22.43
N SER A 255 -21.72 -24.44 -23.13
CA SER A 255 -22.27 -25.46 -24.05
C SER A 255 -21.26 -26.13 -25.00
N LYS A 256 -20.21 -25.40 -25.40
CA LYS A 256 -19.13 -25.87 -26.30
C LYS A 256 -17.94 -26.52 -25.57
N VAL A 257 -17.90 -26.48 -24.24
CA VAL A 257 -16.92 -27.21 -23.44
C VAL A 257 -17.43 -28.65 -23.29
N SER A 258 -16.57 -29.65 -23.47
CA SER A 258 -16.98 -31.04 -23.22
C SER A 258 -17.17 -31.29 -21.72
N MET A 259 -18.07 -32.21 -21.34
CA MET A 259 -18.28 -32.56 -19.93
C MET A 259 -16.98 -33.00 -19.24
N LYS A 260 -16.15 -33.83 -19.90
CA LYS A 260 -14.82 -34.22 -19.41
C LYS A 260 -13.92 -33.00 -19.14
N ASN A 261 -13.85 -32.05 -20.09
CA ASN A 261 -13.02 -30.86 -19.91
C ASN A 261 -13.56 -29.96 -18.78
N ALA A 262 -14.87 -29.80 -18.65
CA ALA A 262 -15.48 -29.00 -17.59
C ALA A 262 -15.13 -29.54 -16.19
N LEU A 263 -15.26 -30.85 -15.98
CA LEU A 263 -14.89 -31.51 -14.73
C LEU A 263 -13.38 -31.41 -14.43
N ILE A 264 -12.53 -31.50 -15.46
CA ILE A 264 -11.08 -31.26 -15.32
C ILE A 264 -10.81 -29.80 -14.91
N MET A 265 -11.48 -28.81 -15.51
CA MET A 265 -11.25 -27.40 -15.16
C MET A 265 -11.63 -27.12 -13.70
N GLN A 266 -12.76 -27.66 -13.23
CA GLN A 266 -13.13 -27.59 -11.83
C GLN A 266 -12.09 -28.28 -10.92
N LYS A 267 -11.66 -29.51 -11.24
CA LYS A 267 -10.64 -30.25 -10.46
C LYS A 267 -9.29 -29.52 -10.41
N ILE A 268 -8.88 -28.86 -11.49
CA ILE A 268 -7.62 -28.11 -11.54
C ILE A 268 -7.73 -26.79 -10.77
N ALA A 269 -8.86 -26.09 -10.84
CA ALA A 269 -9.10 -24.83 -10.14
C ALA A 269 -9.22 -24.93 -8.61
N ASP A 270 -9.31 -26.14 -8.06
CA ASP A 270 -9.35 -26.36 -6.63
C ASP A 270 -8.06 -25.92 -5.91
N SER A 271 -8.19 -25.32 -4.73
CA SER A 271 -7.06 -24.79 -3.95
C SER A 271 -6.33 -25.92 -3.24
N ARG A 272 -5.24 -26.39 -3.85
CA ARG A 272 -4.41 -27.49 -3.35
C ARG A 272 -3.13 -27.06 -2.64
N LEU A 273 -2.69 -25.81 -2.75
CA LEU A 273 -1.51 -25.27 -2.06
C LEU A 273 -1.87 -23.93 -1.41
N LYS A 274 -1.65 -23.79 -0.11
CA LYS A 274 -1.95 -22.58 0.67
C LYS A 274 -0.76 -22.25 1.57
N VAL A 275 -0.37 -20.98 1.64
CA VAL A 275 0.70 -20.48 2.52
C VAL A 275 0.05 -19.85 3.75
N ASP A 276 0.60 -20.09 4.94
CA ASP A 276 -0.01 -19.65 6.21
C ASP A 276 0.00 -18.12 6.38
N SER A 277 0.92 -17.41 5.71
CA SER A 277 0.88 -15.97 5.54
C SER A 277 1.43 -15.54 4.19
N TYR A 278 0.73 -14.61 3.55
CA TYR A 278 1.17 -13.93 2.33
C TYR A 278 2.16 -12.79 2.62
N TYR A 279 2.09 -12.15 3.80
CA TYR A 279 3.00 -11.06 4.17
C TYR A 279 3.55 -11.24 5.59
N THR A 280 4.84 -11.04 5.80
CA THR A 280 5.44 -11.08 7.15
C THR A 280 6.50 -10.00 7.33
N THR A 281 6.58 -9.42 8.53
CA THR A 281 7.57 -8.39 8.87
C THR A 281 8.55 -8.94 9.90
N VAL A 282 9.85 -8.82 9.61
CA VAL A 282 10.94 -9.31 10.48
C VAL A 282 12.06 -8.27 10.57
N SER A 283 12.88 -8.34 11.61
CA SER A 283 14.09 -7.51 11.67
C SER A 283 15.26 -8.18 10.94
N LYS A 284 16.15 -7.39 10.32
CA LYS A 284 17.41 -7.88 9.75
C LYS A 284 18.21 -8.69 10.78
N GLY A 285 18.77 -9.82 10.35
CA GLY A 285 19.49 -10.78 11.17
C GLY A 285 18.61 -11.75 11.97
N GLN A 286 17.28 -11.64 11.92
CA GLN A 286 16.39 -12.60 12.57
C GLN A 286 16.15 -13.84 11.71
N ASN A 287 15.93 -14.96 12.40
CA ASN A 287 15.45 -16.21 11.83
C ASN A 287 13.94 -16.30 12.04
N SER A 288 13.23 -16.87 11.07
CA SER A 288 11.80 -17.18 11.14
C SER A 288 11.48 -18.36 10.22
N LYS A 289 10.21 -18.68 10.02
CA LYS A 289 9.75 -19.80 9.21
C LYS A 289 8.48 -19.42 8.46
N LEU A 290 8.44 -19.77 7.17
CA LEU A 290 7.20 -19.85 6.41
C LEU A 290 6.70 -21.30 6.39
N THR A 291 5.39 -21.44 6.39
CA THR A 291 4.68 -22.73 6.36
C THR A 291 3.64 -22.68 5.25
N ALA A 292 3.47 -23.81 4.59
CA ALA A 292 2.49 -24.01 3.54
C ALA A 292 1.95 -25.44 3.63
N THR A 293 0.69 -25.61 3.28
CA THR A 293 -0.03 -26.87 3.33
C THR A 293 -0.42 -27.27 1.91
N PHE A 294 -0.16 -28.52 1.55
CA PHE A 294 -0.71 -29.15 0.37
C PHE A 294 -1.93 -29.99 0.77
N THR A 295 -3.06 -29.78 0.11
CA THR A 295 -4.30 -30.53 0.31
C THR A 295 -4.69 -31.21 -0.99
N SER A 296 -4.76 -32.54 -0.98
CA SER A 296 -5.38 -33.29 -2.08
C SER A 296 -6.88 -33.43 -1.81
N THR A 297 -7.72 -33.01 -2.76
CA THR A 297 -9.15 -33.33 -2.78
C THR A 297 -9.46 -34.63 -3.52
N GLN A 298 -8.43 -35.38 -3.94
CA GLN A 298 -8.58 -36.77 -4.35
C GLN A 298 -8.64 -37.65 -3.11
N THR A 299 -9.80 -38.25 -2.83
CA THR A 299 -9.82 -39.61 -2.30
C THR A 299 -9.21 -40.51 -3.36
N ASP A 300 -8.17 -41.27 -3.01
CA ASP A 300 -7.62 -42.29 -3.90
C ASP A 300 -8.68 -43.39 -4.07
N GLU A 301 -9.49 -43.29 -5.13
CA GLU A 301 -10.20 -44.44 -5.70
C GLU A 301 -9.16 -45.33 -6.36
N SER A 302 -8.41 -46.06 -5.53
CA SER A 302 -7.69 -47.23 -5.99
C SER A 302 -8.72 -48.25 -6.43
N GLU A 303 -8.97 -48.34 -7.74
CA GLU A 303 -9.75 -49.42 -8.33
C GLU A 303 -9.13 -50.76 -7.90
N THR A 304 -9.77 -51.42 -6.95
CA THR A 304 -9.42 -52.77 -6.54
C THR A 304 -9.83 -53.72 -7.67
N THR A 305 -8.89 -54.02 -8.57
CA THR A 305 -9.08 -55.03 -9.60
C THR A 305 -9.18 -56.41 -8.95
N GLU A 306 -10.40 -56.87 -8.69
CA GLU A 306 -10.66 -58.29 -8.42
C GLU A 306 -10.32 -59.13 -9.66
N ASP A 307 -9.42 -60.10 -9.48
CA ASP A 307 -9.08 -61.09 -10.50
C ASP A 307 -10.22 -62.10 -10.65
N THR A 308 -10.97 -61.99 -11.75
CA THR A 308 -11.92 -63.03 -12.17
C THR A 308 -11.58 -63.62 -13.53
N THR A 309 -10.59 -64.51 -13.54
CA THR A 309 -10.38 -65.46 -14.62
C THR A 309 -11.43 -66.58 -14.63
N LYS A 310 -12.42 -66.55 -15.55
CA LYS A 310 -12.82 -67.71 -16.42
C LYS A 310 -14.11 -67.56 -17.26
N LYS A 311 -14.01 -68.14 -18.46
CA LYS A 311 -15.05 -68.83 -19.29
C LYS A 311 -16.16 -68.00 -19.95
N THR A 312 -16.02 -67.89 -21.27
CA THR A 312 -17.08 -67.72 -22.27
C THR A 312 -18.02 -68.93 -22.36
N LYS A 313 -19.34 -68.69 -22.46
CA LYS A 313 -20.24 -69.37 -23.42
C LYS A 313 -21.61 -68.68 -23.61
N ASP A 314 -21.92 -68.42 -24.87
CA ASP A 314 -23.20 -68.31 -25.60
C ASP A 314 -24.52 -67.69 -25.03
N GLU A 315 -25.08 -66.84 -25.91
CA GLU A 315 -26.48 -66.68 -26.36
C GLU A 315 -27.54 -65.75 -25.70
N THR A 316 -28.02 -64.83 -26.56
CA THR A 316 -29.35 -64.18 -26.67
C THR A 316 -29.83 -63.05 -25.73
N LYS A 317 -30.11 -61.88 -26.37
CA LYS A 317 -31.19 -60.85 -26.19
C LYS A 317 -31.76 -60.61 -24.77
N THR A 318 -31.97 -59.38 -24.28
CA THR A 318 -32.67 -58.23 -24.90
C THR A 318 -32.49 -56.93 -24.06
N SER A 319 -32.90 -55.77 -24.62
CA SER A 319 -33.31 -54.49 -23.98
C SER A 319 -32.31 -53.63 -23.16
N ASP A 320 -32.23 -52.37 -23.59
CA ASP A 320 -32.28 -51.12 -22.80
C ASP A 320 -31.53 -51.01 -21.46
N GLU A 321 -30.33 -50.45 -21.51
CA GLU A 321 -30.04 -49.07 -21.05
C GLU A 321 -28.59 -48.73 -21.41
N LYS A 322 -28.35 -47.58 -22.07
CA LYS A 322 -26.99 -47.21 -22.50
C LYS A 322 -26.29 -46.38 -21.43
N GLU A 323 -26.03 -47.03 -20.29
CA GLU A 323 -25.08 -46.53 -19.30
C GLU A 323 -23.70 -46.41 -19.98
N THR A 324 -23.25 -45.17 -20.20
CA THR A 324 -22.00 -44.89 -20.91
C THR A 324 -20.82 -45.16 -19.98
N THR A 325 -20.45 -46.43 -19.86
CA THR A 325 -19.19 -46.83 -19.23
C THR A 325 -18.03 -46.17 -19.97
N VAL A 326 -17.41 -45.18 -19.32
CA VAL A 326 -16.21 -44.51 -19.84
C VAL A 326 -15.06 -45.48 -19.65
N THR A 327 -14.67 -46.16 -20.73
CA THR A 327 -13.38 -46.85 -20.78
C THR A 327 -12.28 -45.80 -20.67
N ASP A 328 -11.70 -45.68 -19.48
CA ASP A 328 -10.67 -44.69 -19.20
C ASP A 328 -9.36 -45.11 -19.88
N ASN A 329 -9.20 -44.65 -21.12
CA ASN A 329 -7.92 -44.74 -21.82
C ASN A 329 -6.90 -43.95 -21.02
N LYS A 330 -5.94 -44.67 -20.42
CA LYS A 330 -4.79 -44.17 -19.65
C LYS A 330 -4.03 -43.04 -20.37
N ASP A 331 -4.54 -41.81 -20.30
CA ASP A 331 -3.70 -40.63 -20.28
C ASP A 331 -2.83 -40.78 -19.01
N THR A 332 -1.51 -40.87 -19.18
CA THR A 332 -0.58 -41.17 -18.08
C THR A 332 -0.55 -40.02 -17.08
N ILE A 333 -1.38 -40.10 -16.03
CA ILE A 333 -1.38 -39.14 -14.94
C ILE A 333 0.01 -39.13 -14.30
N SER A 334 0.65 -37.96 -14.31
CA SER A 334 1.95 -37.76 -13.68
C SER A 334 1.87 -38.05 -12.18
N THR A 335 2.68 -38.99 -11.70
CA THR A 335 2.70 -39.36 -10.27
C THR A 335 3.45 -38.29 -9.47
N TYR A 336 2.73 -37.26 -9.05
CA TYR A 336 3.26 -36.15 -8.25
C TYR A 336 3.53 -36.57 -6.81
N THR A 337 4.73 -36.25 -6.30
CA THR A 337 5.08 -36.40 -4.89
C THR A 337 4.43 -35.34 -4.01
N ASN A 338 3.99 -34.22 -4.60
CA ASN A 338 3.38 -33.05 -3.97
C ASN A 338 4.21 -32.47 -2.81
N LYS A 339 5.54 -32.73 -2.80
CA LYS A 339 6.46 -32.16 -1.83
C LYS A 339 6.58 -30.65 -2.06
N ILE A 340 6.40 -29.90 -0.99
CA ILE A 340 6.57 -28.44 -1.00
C ILE A 340 8.06 -28.11 -0.99
N MET A 341 8.49 -27.28 -1.94
CA MET A 341 9.84 -26.72 -2.00
C MET A 341 9.79 -25.20 -1.91
N TRP A 342 10.79 -24.63 -1.22
CA TRP A 342 10.90 -23.21 -0.93
C TRP A 342 12.12 -22.59 -1.61
N ASP A 343 11.95 -21.51 -2.37
CA ASP A 343 13.04 -20.85 -3.06
C ASP A 343 12.93 -19.32 -2.85
N ALA A 344 14.01 -18.68 -2.39
CA ALA A 344 14.07 -17.22 -2.25
C ALA A 344 14.37 -16.57 -3.61
N VAL A 345 13.56 -15.58 -4.01
CA VAL A 345 13.76 -14.87 -5.30
C VAL A 345 15.07 -14.07 -5.30
N ASP A 346 15.49 -13.54 -4.15
CA ASP A 346 16.84 -13.00 -3.92
C ASP A 346 17.52 -13.70 -2.73
N ALA A 347 18.28 -14.75 -3.05
CA ALA A 347 19.08 -15.52 -2.10
C ALA A 347 20.17 -14.70 -1.39
N ASN A 348 20.55 -13.51 -1.91
CA ASN A 348 21.50 -12.63 -1.23
C ASN A 348 20.86 -11.77 -0.14
N SER A 349 19.53 -11.81 -0.02
CA SER A 349 18.75 -10.98 0.90
C SER A 349 17.89 -11.80 1.85
N ILE A 350 17.41 -12.97 1.41
CA ILE A 350 16.80 -14.01 2.25
C ILE A 350 17.53 -15.32 2.00
N SER A 351 18.14 -15.90 3.03
CA SER A 351 18.56 -17.31 2.99
C SER A 351 17.38 -18.17 3.45
N ILE A 352 17.02 -19.23 2.73
CA ILE A 352 15.91 -20.12 3.08
C ILE A 352 16.29 -21.60 2.91
N ASN A 353 15.84 -22.44 3.85
CA ASN A 353 15.91 -23.88 3.73
C ASN A 353 14.82 -24.38 2.79
N ARG A 354 15.25 -24.97 1.67
CA ARG A 354 14.41 -25.42 0.56
C ARG A 354 13.35 -26.46 0.93
N ILE A 355 13.52 -27.17 2.04
CA ILE A 355 12.59 -28.23 2.49
C ILE A 355 11.75 -27.75 3.68
N THR A 356 12.33 -27.00 4.62
CA THR A 356 11.62 -26.63 5.86
C THR A 356 10.90 -25.29 5.81
N GLY A 357 11.27 -24.38 4.89
CA GLY A 357 10.74 -23.01 4.87
C GLY A 357 11.32 -22.09 5.96
N GLU A 358 12.31 -22.57 6.74
CA GLU A 358 13.04 -21.76 7.71
C GLU A 358 13.99 -20.80 7.01
N PHE A 359 13.98 -19.53 7.40
CA PHE A 359 14.73 -18.48 6.70
C PHE A 359 15.44 -17.51 7.65
N THR A 360 16.49 -16.86 7.14
CA THR A 360 17.22 -15.76 7.77
C THR A 360 17.13 -14.51 6.91
N ALA A 361 16.74 -13.39 7.53
CA ALA A 361 16.66 -12.09 6.87
C ALA A 361 18.04 -11.40 6.82
N LEU A 362 18.68 -11.33 5.66
CA LEU A 362 20.08 -10.88 5.51
C LEU A 362 20.22 -9.38 5.20
N LYS A 363 19.31 -8.81 4.41
CA LYS A 363 19.31 -7.40 4.00
C LYS A 363 17.96 -6.75 4.28
N ALA A 364 17.95 -5.44 4.44
CA ALA A 364 16.73 -4.67 4.66
C ALA A 364 16.03 -4.33 3.34
N GLY A 365 14.72 -4.51 3.28
CA GLY A 365 13.92 -4.41 2.05
C GLY A 365 12.75 -5.39 2.04
N LYS A 366 11.98 -5.40 0.94
CA LYS A 366 10.90 -6.37 0.72
C LYS A 366 11.37 -7.43 -0.28
N TYR A 367 11.22 -8.70 0.07
CA TYR A 367 11.72 -9.83 -0.72
C TYR A 367 10.67 -10.93 -0.81
N GLN A 368 10.52 -11.52 -1.99
CA GLN A 368 9.60 -12.65 -2.16
C GLN A 368 10.29 -14.00 -1.96
N VAL A 369 9.54 -14.88 -1.33
CA VAL A 369 9.81 -16.32 -1.26
C VAL A 369 8.72 -17.04 -2.03
N MET A 370 9.14 -17.99 -2.85
CA MET A 370 8.28 -18.88 -3.61
C MET A 370 8.11 -20.20 -2.86
N SER A 371 6.88 -20.72 -2.86
CA SER A 371 6.55 -22.09 -2.49
C SER A 371 6.02 -22.83 -3.72
N THR A 372 6.48 -24.04 -3.97
CA THR A 372 6.14 -24.82 -5.17
C THR A 372 5.89 -26.29 -4.84
N THR A 373 5.16 -26.98 -5.72
CA THR A 373 5.12 -28.45 -5.77
C THR A 373 5.51 -28.94 -7.16
N ASP A 374 5.88 -30.21 -7.28
CA ASP A 374 6.12 -30.86 -8.57
C ASP A 374 4.87 -30.92 -9.47
N SER A 375 3.66 -30.80 -8.91
CA SER A 375 2.39 -30.65 -9.63
C SER A 375 2.14 -29.27 -10.26
N GLY A 376 3.16 -28.41 -10.31
CA GLY A 376 3.09 -27.08 -10.93
C GLY A 376 2.31 -26.03 -10.12
N LEU A 377 1.87 -26.34 -8.90
CA LEU A 377 1.31 -25.32 -7.99
C LEU A 377 2.41 -24.37 -7.52
N ILE A 378 2.11 -23.07 -7.52
CA ILE A 378 3.01 -21.99 -7.09
C ILE A 378 2.22 -21.03 -6.20
N CYS A 379 2.80 -20.61 -5.08
CA CYS A 379 2.33 -19.49 -4.26
C CYS A 379 3.54 -18.70 -3.76
N TYR A 380 3.40 -17.37 -3.64
CA TYR A 380 4.45 -16.51 -3.09
C TYR A 380 4.05 -15.92 -1.73
N SER A 381 5.05 -15.47 -0.98
CA SER A 381 4.90 -14.60 0.18
C SER A 381 5.97 -13.51 0.17
N THR A 382 5.61 -12.32 0.63
CA THR A 382 6.50 -11.17 0.80
C THR A 382 7.01 -11.05 2.24
N ILE A 383 8.33 -11.03 2.40
CA ILE A 383 9.05 -10.78 3.65
C ILE A 383 9.55 -9.33 3.65
N ASP A 384 9.01 -8.52 4.55
CA ASP A 384 9.40 -7.14 4.80
C ASP A 384 10.45 -7.08 5.91
N VAL A 385 11.72 -6.98 5.52
CA VAL A 385 12.85 -6.94 6.44
C VAL A 385 13.14 -5.51 6.86
N LYS A 386 12.84 -5.20 8.13
CA LYS A 386 13.14 -3.91 8.75
C LYS A 386 14.56 -3.86 9.29
N GLN A 387 15.20 -2.71 9.11
CA GLN A 387 16.40 -2.32 9.83
C GLN A 387 16.09 -1.05 10.62
N PRO A 388 15.68 -1.16 11.90
CA PRO A 388 15.46 0.00 12.76
C PRO A 388 16.73 0.87 12.85
N SER A 389 16.56 2.18 12.94
CA SER A 389 17.70 3.06 13.19
C SER A 389 18.18 2.91 14.64
N THR A 390 19.49 2.97 14.83
CA THR A 390 20.18 2.93 16.14
C THR A 390 20.73 4.30 16.54
N ALA A 391 20.88 5.22 15.60
CA ALA A 391 21.19 6.62 15.87
C ALA A 391 20.47 7.57 14.89
N PHE A 392 20.08 8.75 15.37
CA PHE A 392 19.48 9.82 14.57
C PHE A 392 19.77 11.20 15.16
N ASN A 393 20.11 12.16 14.31
CA ASN A 393 20.39 13.55 14.71
C ASN A 393 20.02 14.58 13.63
N ILE A 394 19.60 15.77 14.07
CA ILE A 394 19.54 16.99 13.24
C ILE A 394 20.89 17.70 13.31
N ASN A 395 21.58 17.92 12.20
CA ASN A 395 23.00 18.29 12.24
C ASN A 395 23.25 19.74 12.72
N GLU A 396 22.28 20.64 12.56
CA GLU A 396 22.36 22.02 13.01
C GLU A 396 22.21 22.14 14.53
N SER A 397 23.32 22.10 15.27
CA SER A 397 23.35 22.13 16.75
C SER A 397 22.96 23.48 17.40
N LYS A 398 23.00 24.59 16.66
CA LYS A 398 22.77 25.95 17.19
C LYS A 398 21.32 26.40 17.01
N ILE A 399 20.78 27.12 18.00
CA ILE A 399 19.48 27.81 17.88
C ILE A 399 19.49 28.73 16.65
N LEU A 400 18.64 28.42 15.66
CA LEU A 400 18.51 29.19 14.44
C LEU A 400 17.85 30.55 14.73
N LYS A 401 18.51 31.66 14.37
CA LYS A 401 18.06 33.03 14.66
C LYS A 401 17.77 33.75 13.35
N VAL A 402 16.48 33.90 13.03
CA VAL A 402 16.01 34.38 11.72
C VAL A 402 14.96 35.48 11.88
N VAL A 403 14.38 35.96 10.77
CA VAL A 403 13.28 36.94 10.76
C VAL A 403 12.10 36.39 9.95
N LYS A 404 10.92 37.01 10.07
CA LYS A 404 9.74 36.62 9.26
C LYS A 404 10.09 36.60 7.76
N GLY A 405 9.67 35.53 7.08
CA GLY A 405 9.91 35.30 5.65
C GLY A 405 11.12 34.43 5.36
N TYR A 406 11.92 34.06 6.37
CA TYR A 406 13.00 33.09 6.19
C TYR A 406 12.45 31.70 5.84
N VAL A 407 13.08 31.06 4.86
CA VAL A 407 12.96 29.64 4.53
C VAL A 407 14.32 28.97 4.64
N GLY A 408 14.34 27.69 5.01
CA GLY A 408 15.55 26.88 5.10
C GLY A 408 15.18 25.40 5.31
N LYS A 409 16.18 24.52 5.37
CA LYS A 409 16.00 23.08 5.59
C LYS A 409 16.90 22.62 6.72
N TYR A 410 16.41 21.71 7.57
CA TYR A 410 17.26 20.99 8.51
C TYR A 410 17.91 19.79 7.81
N THR A 411 19.20 19.57 8.05
CA THR A 411 19.90 18.36 7.58
C THR A 411 19.95 17.32 8.70
N THR A 412 19.96 16.04 8.33
CA THR A 412 19.92 14.93 9.28
C THR A 412 20.96 13.88 8.95
N THR A 413 21.42 13.18 9.98
CA THR A 413 22.17 11.93 9.86
C THR A 413 21.40 10.87 10.63
N ILE A 414 21.25 9.70 10.02
CA ILE A 414 20.60 8.51 10.58
C ILE A 414 21.53 7.32 10.36
N ALA A 415 21.53 6.33 11.26
CA ALA A 415 22.37 5.14 11.14
C ALA A 415 21.62 3.89 11.65
N PRO A 416 21.90 2.69 11.10
CA PRO A 416 22.82 2.44 9.98
C PRO A 416 22.28 2.98 8.65
N ASP A 417 23.13 3.09 7.63
CA ASP A 417 22.78 3.70 6.34
C ASP A 417 21.70 2.91 5.58
N ASP A 418 21.55 1.61 5.87
CA ASP A 418 20.51 0.72 5.33
C ASP A 418 19.23 0.69 6.19
N THR A 419 19.02 1.68 7.06
CA THR A 419 17.81 1.74 7.89
C THR A 419 16.53 1.97 7.09
N THR A 420 15.48 1.25 7.47
CA THR A 420 14.13 1.37 6.91
C THR A 420 13.28 2.44 7.60
N ASP A 421 13.85 3.20 8.53
CA ASP A 421 13.12 4.21 9.30
C ASP A 421 12.83 5.47 8.49
N THR A 422 11.58 5.94 8.58
CA THR A 422 11.19 7.27 8.08
C THR A 422 11.24 8.31 9.21
N ILE A 423 11.36 9.59 8.85
CA ILE A 423 11.45 10.70 9.81
C ILE A 423 10.15 11.51 9.80
N THR A 424 9.45 11.55 10.94
CA THR A 424 8.29 12.43 11.15
C THR A 424 8.70 13.76 11.75
N TRP A 425 8.35 14.87 11.11
CA TRP A 425 8.63 16.24 11.56
C TRP A 425 7.41 16.92 12.18
N LYS A 426 7.62 17.67 13.28
CA LYS A 426 6.55 18.44 13.96
C LYS A 426 7.06 19.75 14.53
N SER A 427 6.33 20.83 14.28
CA SER A 427 6.48 22.10 15.03
C SER A 427 5.48 22.16 16.17
N ASN A 428 5.91 22.63 17.35
CA ASN A 428 4.98 22.91 18.43
C ASN A 428 4.16 24.21 18.23
N TYR A 429 4.59 25.08 17.32
CA TYR A 429 3.93 26.35 17.00
C TYR A 429 4.02 26.65 15.48
N PRO A 430 3.22 25.96 14.63
CA PRO A 430 3.29 26.07 13.17
C PRO A 430 3.01 27.48 12.62
N ASP A 431 2.27 28.32 13.34
CA ASP A 431 2.02 29.73 13.01
C ASP A 431 3.24 30.65 13.25
N ILE A 432 4.21 30.19 14.05
CA ILE A 432 5.47 30.88 14.30
C ILE A 432 6.51 30.35 13.30
N VAL A 433 6.70 29.03 13.27
CA VAL A 433 7.53 28.32 12.30
C VAL A 433 6.85 27.01 11.94
N SER A 434 6.50 26.81 10.68
CA SER A 434 6.08 25.50 10.18
C SER A 434 7.29 24.67 9.74
N VAL A 435 7.10 23.35 9.70
CA VAL A 435 8.01 22.37 9.09
C VAL A 435 7.19 21.43 8.22
N ASP A 436 7.71 20.99 7.08
CA ASP A 436 7.10 19.96 6.22
C ASP A 436 7.73 18.56 6.45
N ALA A 437 7.25 17.56 5.71
CA ALA A 437 7.73 16.17 5.82
C ALA A 437 9.21 16.01 5.41
N GLN A 438 9.75 16.92 4.59
CA GLN A 438 11.14 16.91 4.15
C GLN A 438 12.07 17.74 5.06
N GLY A 439 11.55 18.28 6.17
CA GLY A 439 12.33 19.09 7.12
C GLY A 439 12.57 20.53 6.66
N ASN A 440 11.87 21.02 5.62
CA ASN A 440 11.93 22.43 5.25
C ASN A 440 11.09 23.26 6.23
N ILE A 441 11.65 24.38 6.68
CA ILE A 441 11.06 25.28 7.68
C ILE A 441 10.74 26.65 7.10
N GLN A 442 9.65 27.26 7.56
CA GLN A 442 9.26 28.64 7.18
C GLN A 442 8.93 29.49 8.41
N ALA A 443 9.63 30.62 8.58
CA ALA A 443 9.42 31.56 9.67
C ALA A 443 8.26 32.54 9.38
N LYS A 444 7.09 32.29 9.96
CA LYS A 444 5.83 33.01 9.67
C LYS A 444 5.55 34.20 10.60
N LYS A 445 5.89 34.10 11.90
CA LYS A 445 5.59 35.11 12.94
C LYS A 445 6.74 35.25 13.93
N VAL A 446 6.87 36.43 14.54
CA VAL A 446 7.87 36.69 15.61
C VAL A 446 7.56 35.81 16.81
N GLY A 447 8.54 35.04 17.30
CA GLY A 447 8.32 34.03 18.32
C GLY A 447 9.47 33.04 18.46
N ILE A 448 9.24 31.98 19.23
CA ILE A 448 10.13 30.82 19.35
C ILE A 448 9.29 29.58 19.10
N ALA A 449 9.75 28.70 18.21
CA ALA A 449 9.15 27.39 17.96
C ALA A 449 10.20 26.30 18.21
N LYS A 450 9.72 25.13 18.66
CA LYS A 450 10.49 23.90 18.76
C LYS A 450 10.08 22.98 17.62
N ILE A 451 11.06 22.61 16.80
CA ILE A 451 10.94 21.61 15.75
C ILE A 451 11.45 20.29 16.33
N THR A 452 10.66 19.23 16.15
CA THR A 452 10.92 17.88 16.62
C THR A 452 10.94 16.96 15.41
N ALA A 453 11.95 16.09 15.32
CA ALA A 453 12.01 14.99 14.36
C ALA A 453 12.08 13.67 15.14
N VAL A 454 11.37 12.65 14.67
CA VAL A 454 11.32 11.32 15.29
C VAL A 454 11.41 10.26 14.20
N THR A 455 12.27 9.26 14.37
CA THR A 455 12.36 8.09 13.47
C THR A 455 11.21 7.12 13.73
N THR A 456 10.93 6.20 12.80
CA THR A 456 9.94 5.14 13.01
C THR A 456 10.30 4.21 14.19
N SER A 457 11.59 3.97 14.46
CA SER A 457 12.05 3.27 15.68
C SER A 457 11.89 4.08 16.98
N GLY A 458 11.53 5.37 16.91
CA GLY A 458 11.29 6.24 18.06
C GLY A 458 12.47 7.12 18.49
N ILE A 459 13.61 7.10 17.80
CA ILE A 459 14.74 7.98 18.11
C ILE A 459 14.39 9.43 17.77
N LYS A 460 14.62 10.33 18.73
CA LYS A 460 14.08 11.69 18.71
C LYS A 460 15.19 12.76 18.75
N SER A 461 15.06 13.78 17.90
CA SER A 461 15.92 14.97 17.93
C SER A 461 15.08 16.26 17.92
N GLU A 462 15.48 17.27 18.71
CA GLU A 462 14.75 18.55 18.84
C GLU A 462 15.65 19.75 18.56
N ARG A 463 15.14 20.76 17.85
CA ARG A 463 15.81 22.05 17.60
C ARG A 463 14.88 23.23 17.83
N TYR A 464 15.46 24.40 18.13
CA TYR A 464 14.71 25.63 18.38
C TYR A 464 14.99 26.67 17.31
N VAL A 465 13.91 27.21 16.73
CA VAL A 465 13.96 28.34 15.79
C VAL A 465 13.44 29.60 16.50
N ARG A 466 14.19 30.69 16.38
CA ARG A 466 13.91 31.98 16.99
C ARG A 466 13.70 33.04 15.91
N VAL A 467 12.44 33.43 15.72
CA VAL A 467 12.05 34.45 14.76
C VAL A 467 12.04 35.81 15.44
N LYS A 468 13.07 36.63 15.17
CA LYS A 468 13.29 37.96 15.73
C LYS A 468 12.54 39.03 14.94
N LEU A 469 12.40 40.22 15.54
CA LEU A 469 12.01 41.43 14.83
C LEU A 469 13.01 41.76 13.71
N LYS A 470 12.51 42.13 12.52
CA LYS A 470 13.34 42.68 11.45
C LYS A 470 14.05 43.96 11.92
N THR A 471 15.36 44.04 11.66
CA THR A 471 16.20 45.20 11.94
C THR A 471 15.63 46.46 11.29
N PRO A 472 15.56 47.62 11.99
CA PRO A 472 15.05 48.86 11.41
C PRO A 472 15.78 49.25 10.11
N SER A 473 15.03 49.59 9.07
CA SER A 473 15.55 50.04 7.78
C SER A 473 15.31 51.53 7.55
N ASN A 474 15.83 52.07 6.44
CA ASN A 474 15.62 53.45 5.98
C ASN A 474 15.94 54.50 7.04
N VAL A 475 17.05 54.32 7.76
CA VAL A 475 17.51 55.27 8.78
C VAL A 475 17.92 56.57 8.09
N LYS A 476 17.21 57.66 8.36
CA LYS A 476 17.49 59.00 7.83
C LYS A 476 17.88 59.93 8.97
N LEU A 477 19.06 60.53 8.87
CA LEU A 477 19.58 61.54 9.78
C LEU A 477 19.46 62.92 9.14
N THR A 478 18.81 63.87 9.80
CA THR A 478 18.71 65.26 9.31
C THR A 478 19.10 66.25 10.40
N LYS A 479 20.03 67.16 10.08
CA LYS A 479 20.42 68.28 10.95
C LYS A 479 19.26 69.27 11.05
N LYS A 480 18.98 69.78 12.25
CA LYS A 480 18.10 70.93 12.47
C LYS A 480 18.78 71.95 13.37
N VAL A 481 18.60 73.23 13.05
CA VAL A 481 19.02 74.36 13.89
C VAL A 481 17.77 75.13 14.30
N ARG A 482 17.64 75.47 15.58
CA ARG A 482 16.57 76.35 16.10
C ARG A 482 17.21 77.54 16.81
N LYS A 483 16.80 78.76 16.46
CA LYS A 483 17.11 79.95 17.27
C LYS A 483 16.22 79.92 18.53
N VAL A 484 16.80 80.09 19.70
CA VAL A 484 16.09 80.21 20.99
C VAL A 484 16.78 81.31 21.80
N LYS A 485 16.05 82.37 22.18
CA LYS A 485 16.60 83.55 22.88
C LYS A 485 17.94 84.02 22.27
N LYS A 486 17.94 84.31 20.96
CA LYS A 486 19.10 84.68 20.10
C LYS A 486 20.25 83.63 19.98
N LYS A 487 20.30 82.55 20.79
CA LYS A 487 21.30 81.46 20.68
C LYS A 487 20.88 80.38 19.66
N LYS A 488 21.85 79.82 18.90
CA LYS A 488 21.64 78.70 17.97
C LYS A 488 21.72 77.35 18.71
N VAL A 489 20.62 76.58 18.70
CA VAL A 489 20.56 75.22 19.27
C VAL A 489 20.57 74.20 18.13
N TYR A 490 21.51 73.26 18.18
CA TYR A 490 21.69 72.20 17.19
C TYR A 490 20.93 70.94 17.61
N ARG A 491 20.37 70.22 16.63
CA ARG A 491 19.61 68.99 16.82
C ARG A 491 19.85 68.01 15.67
N VAL A 492 19.70 66.72 15.94
CA VAL A 492 19.64 65.67 14.91
C VAL A 492 18.29 64.98 14.98
N ASN A 493 17.52 65.05 13.91
CA ASN A 493 16.35 64.24 13.71
C ASN A 493 16.78 62.87 13.16
N VAL A 494 16.48 61.81 13.90
CA VAL A 494 16.69 60.41 13.53
C VAL A 494 15.31 59.83 13.17
N LYS A 495 15.12 59.31 11.96
CA LYS A 495 13.88 58.62 11.52
C LYS A 495 14.23 57.26 10.93
N TRP A 496 13.32 56.29 10.99
CA TRP A 496 13.47 54.95 10.38
C TRP A 496 12.11 54.35 10.03
N SER A 497 12.09 53.23 9.29
CA SER A 497 10.87 52.47 9.00
C SER A 497 10.24 51.89 10.28
N LYS A 498 8.94 52.09 10.50
CA LYS A 498 8.21 51.49 11.62
C LYS A 498 8.14 49.97 11.46
N ASN A 499 8.66 49.23 12.43
CA ASN A 499 8.37 47.81 12.60
C ASN A 499 7.01 47.66 13.30
N LYS A 500 6.05 46.97 12.67
CA LYS A 500 4.67 46.83 13.16
C LYS A 500 4.59 46.12 14.52
N ASN A 501 5.51 45.22 14.82
CA ASN A 501 5.48 44.36 16.01
C ASN A 501 6.43 44.85 17.12
N ALA A 502 7.08 46.00 16.96
CA ALA A 502 7.98 46.55 17.97
C ALA A 502 7.19 47.38 18.99
N THR A 503 7.35 47.07 20.28
CA THR A 503 6.72 47.83 21.39
C THR A 503 7.42 49.17 21.61
N LYS A 504 8.74 49.21 21.38
CA LYS A 504 9.59 50.40 21.49
C LYS A 504 10.88 50.24 20.67
N TYR A 505 11.65 51.31 20.61
CA TYR A 505 12.98 51.35 20.00
C TYR A 505 13.99 51.89 20.99
N TYR A 506 15.18 51.31 21.02
CA TYR A 506 16.36 51.92 21.66
C TYR A 506 17.19 52.63 20.61
N VAL A 507 17.46 53.92 20.83
CA VAL A 507 18.38 54.71 20.01
C VAL A 507 19.71 54.81 20.75
N PHE A 508 20.75 54.34 20.09
CA PHE A 508 22.12 54.38 20.57
C PHE A 508 22.91 55.42 19.80
N ARG A 509 23.82 56.12 20.47
CA ARG A 509 24.69 57.14 19.89
C ARG A 509 26.10 57.03 20.44
N LYS A 510 27.09 57.27 19.57
CA LYS A 510 28.45 57.65 19.98
C LYS A 510 28.80 59.02 19.36
N LYS A 511 29.75 59.70 19.98
CA LYS A 511 30.40 60.90 19.42
C LYS A 511 31.70 60.45 18.76
N GLU A 512 32.10 61.17 17.72
CA GLU A 512 33.46 61.17 17.16
C GLU A 512 34.56 60.99 18.24
N GLY A 513 35.49 60.07 18.00
CA GLY A 513 36.56 59.70 18.94
C GLY A 513 36.15 58.77 20.10
N LYS A 514 34.89 58.30 20.19
CA LYS A 514 34.46 57.32 21.20
C LYS A 514 34.18 55.95 20.57
N LYS A 515 34.67 54.88 21.20
CA LYS A 515 34.50 53.49 20.73
C LYS A 515 33.09 52.93 21.04
N VAL A 516 32.51 53.27 22.19
CA VAL A 516 31.26 52.66 22.70
C VAL A 516 30.02 53.50 22.39
N PHE A 517 28.98 52.83 21.87
CA PHE A 517 27.63 53.38 21.72
C PHE A 517 26.88 53.40 23.07
N LYS A 518 26.42 54.58 23.51
CA LYS A 518 25.53 54.70 24.68
C LYS A 518 24.07 54.81 24.22
N ARG A 519 23.13 54.19 24.94
CA ARG A 519 21.69 54.40 24.71
C ARG A 519 21.34 55.84 25.11
N VAL A 520 20.80 56.62 24.18
CA VAL A 520 20.41 58.03 24.39
C VAL A 520 18.91 58.27 24.37
N ALA A 521 18.12 57.30 23.88
CA ALA A 521 16.68 57.37 23.99
C ALA A 521 16.02 55.98 23.98
N THR A 522 14.83 55.94 24.56
CA THR A 522 13.78 54.94 24.32
C THR A 522 12.59 55.68 23.73
N THR A 523 11.96 55.15 22.68
CA THR A 523 10.80 55.78 22.02
C THR A 523 9.86 54.72 21.48
N THR A 524 8.55 54.95 21.53
CA THR A 524 7.52 54.10 20.89
C THR A 524 7.33 54.45 19.41
N GLN A 525 7.75 55.64 19.00
CA GLN A 525 7.63 56.14 17.63
C GLN A 525 8.89 55.83 16.82
N ALA A 526 8.76 55.65 15.50
CA ALA A 526 9.87 55.40 14.57
C ALA A 526 10.70 56.68 14.25
N LYS A 527 10.86 57.55 15.26
CA LYS A 527 11.60 58.81 15.20
C LYS A 527 12.12 59.20 16.59
N TYR A 528 13.23 59.92 16.59
CA TYR A 528 13.82 60.57 17.76
C TYR A 528 14.41 61.93 17.35
N ILE A 529 14.42 62.90 18.27
CA ILE A 529 15.05 64.20 18.08
C ILE A 529 16.12 64.35 19.16
N ASP A 530 17.38 64.17 18.77
CA ASP A 530 18.51 64.41 19.66
C ASP A 530 18.70 65.92 19.83
N LYS A 531 18.56 66.39 21.07
CA LYS A 531 18.74 67.80 21.48
C LYS A 531 20.15 68.05 22.02
N ASN A 532 20.92 67.01 22.33
CA ASN A 532 22.18 67.07 23.05
C ASN A 532 23.37 67.04 22.08
N ILE A 533 23.38 68.02 21.16
CA ILE A 533 24.25 68.09 19.98
C ILE A 533 25.10 69.38 20.02
N LYS A 534 26.41 69.24 19.78
CA LYS A 534 27.35 70.36 19.68
C LYS A 534 27.72 70.64 18.22
N LYS A 535 27.93 71.91 17.87
CA LYS A 535 28.45 72.35 16.56
C LYS A 535 29.82 71.72 16.28
N ASN A 536 30.15 71.52 15.01
CA ASN A 536 31.42 71.01 14.50
C ASN A 536 31.83 69.66 15.11
N LYS A 537 30.87 68.75 15.31
CA LYS A 537 31.12 67.38 15.77
C LYS A 537 30.32 66.35 14.96
N THR A 538 30.92 65.18 14.77
CA THR A 538 30.28 64.04 14.14
C THR A 538 29.62 63.14 15.19
N TYR A 539 28.43 62.65 14.87
CA TYR A 539 27.66 61.73 15.71
C TYR A 539 27.23 60.51 14.90
N SER A 540 27.38 59.34 15.50
CA SER A 540 27.00 58.06 14.89
C SER A 540 25.82 57.45 15.65
N TYR A 541 24.84 56.91 14.94
CA TYR A 541 23.61 56.34 15.49
C TYR A 541 23.43 54.87 15.09
N LYS A 542 22.86 54.09 16.02
CA LYS A 542 22.32 52.74 15.78
C LYS A 542 20.95 52.62 16.45
N ILE A 543 20.01 51.93 15.81
CA ILE A 543 18.65 51.74 16.31
C ILE A 543 18.41 50.24 16.54
N GLN A 544 17.63 49.89 17.56
CA GLN A 544 17.18 48.52 17.81
C GLN A 544 15.68 48.51 18.04
N ALA A 545 14.95 47.64 17.34
CA ALA A 545 13.53 47.39 17.58
C ALA A 545 13.37 46.37 18.73
N ILE A 546 12.48 46.69 19.67
CA ILE A 546 12.32 45.94 20.92
C ILE A 546 10.96 45.24 20.92
N TYR A 547 10.99 43.94 21.20
CA TYR A 547 9.81 43.11 21.44
C TYR A 547 9.55 42.99 22.95
N SER A 548 8.40 42.42 23.36
CA SER A 548 8.15 42.13 24.78
C SER A 548 9.18 41.15 25.35
N ASN A 549 9.48 40.08 24.61
CA ASN A 549 10.55 39.14 24.94
C ASN A 549 11.91 39.62 24.39
N SER A 550 12.88 39.84 25.30
CA SER A 550 14.21 40.35 24.96
C SER A 550 15.01 39.48 23.98
N LYS A 551 14.75 38.16 23.96
CA LYS A 551 15.37 37.21 23.03
C LYS A 551 14.96 37.47 21.57
N LEU A 552 13.80 38.12 21.35
CA LEU A 552 13.17 38.38 20.05
C LEU A 552 13.38 39.80 19.51
N ASN A 553 14.11 40.65 20.24
CA ASN A 553 14.55 41.96 19.77
C ASN A 553 15.29 41.84 18.43
N SER A 554 15.21 42.89 17.60
CA SER A 554 16.01 42.94 16.38
C SER A 554 17.49 43.05 16.70
N ASP A 555 18.34 42.84 15.71
CA ASP A 555 19.71 43.32 15.79
C ASP A 555 19.75 44.85 15.74
N LYS A 556 20.89 45.43 16.10
CA LYS A 556 21.12 46.86 15.93
C LYS A 556 21.34 47.15 14.45
N THR A 557 20.88 48.29 13.96
CA THR A 557 21.20 48.74 12.61
C THR A 557 22.71 48.87 12.37
N ALA A 558 23.08 48.95 11.09
CA ALA A 558 24.36 49.53 10.70
C ALA A 558 24.57 50.93 11.32
N GLU A 559 25.81 51.41 11.27
CA GLU A 559 26.19 52.71 11.81
C GLU A 559 25.86 53.84 10.83
N TYR A 560 25.03 54.80 11.26
CA TYR A 560 24.68 55.98 10.47
C TYR A 560 25.35 57.22 11.04
N ASN A 561 26.11 57.94 10.23
CA ASN A 561 26.92 59.09 10.66
C ASN A 561 26.32 60.42 10.18
N ILE A 562 26.45 61.48 10.99
CA ILE A 562 26.13 62.85 10.60
C ILE A 562 27.09 63.86 11.24
N LYS A 563 27.70 64.71 10.41
CA LYS A 563 28.51 65.86 10.84
C LYS A 563 27.63 67.10 10.97
N VAL A 564 27.60 67.68 12.16
CA VAL A 564 26.78 68.86 12.45
C VAL A 564 27.63 70.11 12.32
N LYS A 565 27.52 70.79 11.16
CA LYS A 565 28.15 72.10 10.87
C LYS A 565 27.26 73.24 11.39
#